data_AF-A0A955QVK5-F1
#
_entry.id   AF-A0A955QVK5-F1
#
_cell.length_a   1.000
_cell.length_b   1.000
_cell.length_c   1.000
_cell.angle_alpha   90.00
_cell.angle_beta   90.00
_cell.angle_gamma   90.00
#
_symmetry.space_group_name_H-M   'P 1'
#
loop_
_entity.id
_entity.type
_entity.pdbx_description
1 polymer ?
#
loop_
_entity_poly.entity_id
_entity_poly.type
_entity_poly.pdbx_seq_one_letter_code
_entity_poly.pdbx_strand_id
1 'polypeptide(L)'
;MTTSAQHPYHPIIYVRGFAATQSEIEETVADPYMGFNIGSTKSRTAWTGDVKRFYFESPLVRLMSDHEYEDVFVDGDDLVAAERTDYPVPYRSIIIYRYYDEASKDFGDGKTPPIEHFAKGLGTLILRLREKVCANKDNKVTSKDFRVYLVAHSMGGLICRAFLQNTKLGSAEARGAVDKVFTYATPHNGIDMRIVR
;
A
#
# COMPACT_ATOMS: atom_id res chain seq x y z
N MET A 1 10.74 23.28 4.35
CA MET A 1 9.70 22.74 3.45
C MET A 1 8.37 23.27 3.94
N THR A 2 7.58 23.92 3.10
CA THR A 2 6.20 24.32 3.46
C THR A 2 5.38 23.06 3.63
N THR A 3 4.94 22.78 4.85
CA THR A 3 4.05 21.66 5.17
C THR A 3 2.71 21.89 4.49
N SER A 4 2.27 20.95 3.67
CA SER A 4 0.92 20.95 3.07
C SER A 4 -0.13 21.11 4.16
N ALA A 5 -1.24 21.80 3.88
CA ALA A 5 -2.34 21.99 4.83
C ALA A 5 -2.92 20.65 5.36
N GLN A 6 -2.71 19.57 4.62
CA GLN A 6 -3.15 18.22 4.98
C GLN A 6 -2.13 17.44 5.83
N HIS A 7 -0.90 17.93 6.01
CA HIS A 7 0.09 17.27 6.88
C HIS A 7 -0.41 17.27 8.34
N PRO A 8 -0.25 16.16 9.10
CA PRO A 8 0.53 14.96 8.80
C PRO A 8 -0.25 13.83 8.10
N TYR A 9 -1.44 14.08 7.58
CA TYR A 9 -2.33 13.05 7.03
C TYR A 9 -2.28 13.02 5.50
N HIS A 10 -1.37 12.24 4.94
CA HIS A 10 -1.28 11.97 3.51
C HIS A 10 -1.96 10.64 3.14
N PRO A 11 -2.45 10.48 1.90
CA PRO A 11 -2.91 9.18 1.41
C PRO A 11 -1.86 8.10 1.65
N ILE A 12 -2.31 6.92 2.10
CA ILE A 12 -1.44 5.78 2.39
C ILE A 12 -1.60 4.77 1.28
N ILE A 13 -0.49 4.39 0.63
CA ILE A 13 -0.44 3.26 -0.28
C ILE A 13 0.20 2.09 0.46
N TYR A 14 -0.59 1.05 0.68
CA TYR A 14 -0.12 -0.21 1.21
C TYR A 14 0.45 -1.08 0.09
N VAL A 15 1.70 -1.52 0.26
CA VAL A 15 2.40 -2.39 -0.68
C VAL A 15 2.71 -3.70 0.04
N ARG A 16 1.87 -4.71 -0.19
CA ARG A 16 2.10 -6.06 0.34
C ARG A 16 3.35 -6.67 -0.33
N GLY A 17 3.97 -7.64 0.33
CA GLY A 17 5.05 -8.44 -0.22
C GLY A 17 4.64 -9.87 -0.53
N PHE A 18 5.58 -10.58 -1.17
CA PHE A 18 5.49 -11.91 -1.76
C PHE A 18 4.44 -12.88 -1.21
N ALA A 19 3.56 -13.30 -2.10
CA ALA A 19 3.05 -14.65 -2.16
C ALA A 19 4.01 -15.51 -3.02
N ALA A 20 4.56 -16.58 -2.45
CA ALA A 20 5.63 -17.36 -3.08
C ALA A 20 5.16 -18.40 -4.08
N THR A 21 3.94 -18.86 -3.88
CA THR A 21 3.27 -19.82 -4.72
C THR A 21 2.06 -19.17 -5.40
N GLN A 22 1.62 -19.75 -6.51
CA GLN A 22 0.39 -19.29 -7.15
C GLN A 22 -0.81 -19.35 -6.20
N SER A 23 -0.88 -20.37 -5.33
CA SER A 23 -1.97 -20.49 -4.34
C SER A 23 -2.00 -19.30 -3.40
N GLU A 24 -0.85 -18.87 -2.88
CA GLU A 24 -0.76 -17.71 -2.01
C GLU A 24 -1.09 -16.40 -2.75
N ILE A 25 -0.82 -16.34 -4.06
CA ILE A 25 -1.20 -15.20 -4.91
C ILE A 25 -2.73 -15.15 -4.97
N GLU A 26 -3.39 -16.26 -5.27
CA GLU A 26 -4.85 -16.30 -5.33
C GLU A 26 -5.50 -15.98 -3.97
N GLU A 27 -4.97 -16.52 -2.87
CA GLU A 27 -5.43 -16.16 -1.52
C GLU A 27 -5.27 -14.67 -1.21
N THR A 28 -4.15 -14.09 -1.64
CA THR A 28 -3.89 -12.65 -1.47
C THR A 28 -4.85 -11.81 -2.32
N VAL A 29 -5.13 -12.24 -3.54
CA VAL A 29 -6.04 -11.56 -4.48
C VAL A 29 -7.49 -11.65 -3.99
N ALA A 30 -7.88 -12.77 -3.37
CA ALA A 30 -9.20 -12.95 -2.77
C ALA A 30 -9.46 -12.05 -1.54
N ASP A 31 -8.42 -11.46 -0.94
CA ASP A 31 -8.54 -10.50 0.15
C ASP A 31 -8.54 -9.06 -0.39
N PRO A 32 -9.61 -8.26 -0.20
CA PRO A 32 -9.68 -6.88 -0.69
C PRO A 32 -8.54 -6.00 -0.17
N TYR A 33 -8.11 -6.21 1.08
CA TYR A 33 -7.08 -5.40 1.73
C TYR A 33 -5.70 -6.04 1.72
N MET A 34 -5.56 -7.19 1.06
CA MET A 34 -4.32 -7.95 1.00
C MET A 34 -3.69 -8.06 2.41
N GLY A 35 -4.50 -8.42 3.42
CA GLY A 35 -4.10 -8.62 4.80
C GLY A 35 -3.78 -7.35 5.62
N PHE A 36 -3.95 -6.14 5.08
CA PHE A 36 -3.77 -4.90 5.86
C PHE A 36 -4.82 -4.73 6.96
N ASN A 37 -5.96 -5.41 6.82
CA ASN A 37 -7.05 -5.55 7.79
C ASN A 37 -6.84 -6.68 8.82
N ILE A 38 -5.76 -7.46 8.73
CA ILE A 38 -5.54 -8.59 9.64
C ILE A 38 -5.01 -8.11 10.99
N GLY A 39 -5.73 -8.45 12.05
CA GLY A 39 -5.36 -8.20 13.45
C GLY A 39 -4.67 -9.38 14.14
N SER A 40 -4.43 -9.26 15.45
CA SER A 40 -3.90 -10.35 16.30
C SER A 40 -4.39 -10.24 17.74
N THR A 41 -4.50 -11.37 18.44
CA THR A 41 -4.92 -11.44 19.86
C THR A 41 -3.76 -11.80 20.83
N LYS A 42 -2.59 -12.15 20.28
CA LYS A 42 -1.45 -12.70 21.05
C LYS A 42 -0.15 -12.03 20.61
N SER A 43 0.02 -10.74 20.96
CA SER A 43 1.16 -9.97 20.44
C SER A 43 2.18 -9.52 21.50
N ARG A 44 1.96 -9.79 22.79
CA ARG A 44 2.85 -9.25 23.82
C ARG A 44 3.24 -10.24 24.90
N THR A 45 4.53 -10.54 24.94
CA THR A 45 5.19 -11.12 26.11
C THR A 45 5.46 -9.97 27.08
N ALA A 46 4.97 -10.08 28.31
CA ALA A 46 5.31 -9.14 29.37
C ALA A 46 6.81 -9.25 29.72
N TRP A 47 7.34 -8.27 30.44
CA TRP A 47 8.72 -8.32 30.93
C TRP A 47 8.99 -9.54 31.84
N THR A 48 7.94 -10.15 32.38
CA THR A 48 7.96 -11.39 33.16
C THR A 48 8.09 -12.67 32.32
N GLY A 49 7.96 -12.60 31.00
CA GLY A 49 7.89 -13.77 30.13
C GLY A 49 6.47 -14.29 29.86
N ASP A 50 5.46 -13.76 30.55
CA ASP A 50 4.07 -14.20 30.37
C ASP A 50 3.46 -13.66 29.08
N VAL A 51 2.78 -14.53 28.32
CA VAL A 51 1.96 -14.09 27.18
C VAL A 51 0.72 -13.40 27.70
N LYS A 52 0.59 -12.10 27.45
CA LYS A 52 -0.63 -11.35 27.74
C LYS A 52 -1.54 -11.33 26.53
N ARG A 53 -2.83 -11.53 26.80
CA ARG A 53 -3.87 -11.33 25.80
C ARG A 53 -3.91 -9.85 25.44
N PHE A 54 -3.72 -9.55 24.17
CA PHE A 54 -3.76 -8.19 23.65
C PHE A 54 -4.38 -8.22 22.27
N TYR A 55 -5.49 -7.51 22.12
CA TYR A 55 -6.21 -7.40 20.86
C TYR A 55 -5.67 -6.22 20.07
N PHE A 56 -5.13 -6.52 18.90
CA PHE A 56 -4.72 -5.56 17.90
C PHE A 56 -5.68 -5.70 16.71
N GLU A 57 -6.47 -4.67 16.45
CA GLU A 57 -7.58 -4.69 15.49
C GLU A 57 -7.15 -4.61 14.02
N SER A 58 -5.84 -4.54 13.76
CA SER A 58 -5.15 -4.26 12.49
C SER A 58 -4.82 -2.77 12.24
N PRO A 59 -3.82 -2.48 11.39
CA PRO A 59 -3.54 -1.12 10.95
C PRO A 59 -4.74 -0.44 10.28
N LEU A 60 -5.49 -1.16 9.43
CA LEU A 60 -6.64 -0.59 8.72
C LEU A 60 -7.69 -0.04 9.68
N VAL A 61 -8.17 -0.87 10.62
CA VAL A 61 -9.22 -0.48 11.58
C VAL A 61 -8.79 0.73 12.41
N ARG A 62 -7.53 0.76 12.86
CA ARG A 62 -7.00 1.88 13.64
C ARG A 62 -6.86 3.16 12.82
N LEU A 63 -6.42 3.07 11.57
CA LEU A 63 -6.35 4.24 10.70
C LEU A 63 -7.74 4.82 10.44
N MET A 64 -8.75 3.98 10.26
CA MET A 64 -10.13 4.44 10.05
C MET A 64 -10.74 5.04 11.33
N SER A 65 -10.58 4.38 12.48
CA SER A 65 -11.20 4.79 13.74
C SER A 65 -10.45 5.91 14.49
N ASP A 66 -9.14 5.81 14.62
CA ASP A 66 -8.32 6.76 15.39
C ASP A 66 -7.88 7.97 14.54
N HIS A 67 -7.87 7.82 13.22
CA HIS A 67 -7.29 8.80 12.30
C HIS A 67 -8.20 9.19 11.13
N GLU A 68 -9.45 8.73 11.09
CA GLU A 68 -10.47 9.09 10.10
C GLU A 68 -10.02 8.86 8.65
N TYR A 69 -9.18 7.84 8.42
CA TYR A 69 -8.89 7.40 7.06
C TYR A 69 -10.08 6.66 6.48
N GLU A 70 -10.25 6.76 5.17
CA GLU A 70 -11.24 5.99 4.41
C GLU A 70 -10.51 5.06 3.43
N ASP A 71 -11.03 3.86 3.17
CA ASP A 71 -10.57 3.09 2.02
C ASP A 71 -11.16 3.65 0.71
N VAL A 72 -10.71 3.12 -0.43
CA VAL A 72 -11.15 3.55 -1.77
C VAL A 72 -12.10 2.55 -2.42
N PHE A 73 -12.65 1.58 -1.67
CA PHE A 73 -13.55 0.57 -2.21
C PHE A 73 -15.01 0.99 -1.97
N VAL A 74 -15.72 1.34 -3.04
CA VAL A 74 -17.12 1.79 -2.98
C VAL A 74 -17.95 0.98 -3.94
N ASP A 75 -19.06 0.41 -3.46
CA ASP A 75 -19.96 -0.46 -4.24
C ASP A 75 -19.25 -1.65 -4.91
N GLY A 76 -18.14 -2.12 -4.32
CA GLY A 76 -17.32 -3.22 -4.86
C GLY A 76 -16.31 -2.81 -5.93
N ASP A 77 -16.15 -1.51 -6.21
CA ASP A 77 -15.21 -0.97 -7.19
C ASP A 77 -14.10 -0.16 -6.50
N ASP A 78 -12.93 -0.08 -7.14
CA ASP A 78 -11.79 0.71 -6.67
C ASP A 78 -11.86 2.11 -7.29
N LEU A 79 -12.12 3.15 -6.48
CA LEU A 79 -12.26 4.53 -6.96
C LEU A 79 -11.00 5.06 -7.68
N VAL A 80 -9.82 4.53 -7.34
CA VAL A 80 -8.57 4.91 -8.00
C VAL A 80 -8.50 4.23 -9.36
N ALA A 81 -8.82 2.94 -9.47
CA ALA A 81 -8.74 2.17 -10.71
C ALA A 81 -9.91 2.42 -11.69
N ALA A 82 -11.09 2.76 -11.18
CA ALA A 82 -12.29 2.98 -11.97
C ALA A 82 -12.30 4.36 -12.67
N GLU A 83 -13.01 4.46 -13.79
CA GLU A 83 -13.31 5.73 -14.47
C GLU A 83 -14.67 6.29 -14.08
N ARG A 84 -15.02 6.19 -12.79
CA ARG A 84 -16.24 6.73 -12.24
C ARG A 84 -16.04 8.15 -11.69
N THR A 85 -17.06 8.99 -11.82
CA THR A 85 -17.05 10.42 -11.46
C THR A 85 -18.08 10.78 -10.39
N ASP A 86 -18.92 9.83 -10.02
CA ASP A 86 -19.96 9.93 -9.00
C ASP A 86 -19.39 9.93 -7.57
N TYR A 87 -18.25 9.26 -7.35
CA TYR A 87 -17.56 9.25 -6.07
C TYR A 87 -16.14 9.81 -6.19
N PRO A 88 -15.86 10.98 -5.57
CA PRO A 88 -14.52 11.54 -5.54
C PRO A 88 -13.64 10.81 -4.52
N VAL A 89 -12.33 10.71 -4.81
CA VAL A 89 -11.36 10.14 -3.86
C VAL A 89 -11.02 11.16 -2.77
N PRO A 90 -11.25 10.86 -1.47
CA PRO A 90 -10.85 11.75 -0.38
C PRO A 90 -9.33 11.78 -0.23
N TYR A 91 -8.79 12.91 0.24
CA TYR A 91 -7.35 13.05 0.44
C TYR A 91 -6.81 12.05 1.48
N ARG A 92 -7.54 11.89 2.60
CA ARG A 92 -7.16 10.98 3.67
C ARG A 92 -7.65 9.56 3.36
N SER A 93 -7.06 8.95 2.35
CA SER A 93 -7.45 7.64 1.84
C SER A 93 -6.38 6.56 2.05
N ILE A 94 -6.83 5.30 2.09
CA ILE A 94 -6.01 4.08 2.13
C ILE A 94 -6.19 3.37 0.81
N ILE A 95 -5.07 3.16 0.12
CA ILE A 95 -5.00 2.54 -1.20
C ILE A 95 -4.22 1.25 -1.06
N ILE A 96 -4.76 0.17 -1.59
CA ILE A 96 -4.07 -1.12 -1.65
C ILE A 96 -3.44 -1.23 -3.04
N TYR A 97 -2.11 -1.34 -3.12
CA TYR A 97 -1.47 -1.55 -4.43
C TYR A 97 -1.66 -3.01 -4.84
N ARG A 98 -2.77 -3.29 -5.53
CA ARG A 98 -3.21 -4.64 -5.92
C ARG A 98 -2.47 -5.22 -7.13
N TYR A 99 -1.14 -5.11 -7.14
CA TYR A 99 -0.32 -5.56 -8.27
C TYR A 99 -0.33 -7.08 -8.49
N TYR A 100 -0.85 -7.87 -7.53
CA TYR A 100 -1.02 -9.31 -7.72
C TYR A 100 -2.18 -9.68 -8.64
N ASP A 101 -3.13 -8.77 -8.86
CA ASP A 101 -4.30 -9.06 -9.68
C ASP A 101 -3.88 -9.46 -11.12
N GLU A 102 -2.82 -8.86 -11.67
CA GLU A 102 -2.30 -9.24 -13.00
C GLU A 102 -1.60 -10.60 -13.03
N ALA A 103 -1.15 -11.10 -11.87
CA ALA A 103 -0.52 -12.40 -11.71
C ALA A 103 -1.51 -13.50 -11.26
N SER A 104 -2.75 -13.14 -10.92
CA SER A 104 -3.83 -14.09 -10.66
C SER A 104 -4.22 -14.84 -11.94
N LYS A 105 -4.72 -16.06 -11.80
CA LYS A 105 -5.35 -16.79 -12.91
C LYS A 105 -6.76 -16.28 -13.24
N ASP A 106 -7.45 -15.72 -12.25
CA ASP A 106 -8.83 -15.28 -12.39
C ASP A 106 -8.91 -13.87 -13.00
N PHE A 107 -7.95 -12.99 -12.64
CA PHE A 107 -7.92 -11.61 -13.11
C PHE A 107 -6.78 -11.30 -14.11
N GLY A 108 -5.78 -12.17 -14.20
CA GLY A 108 -4.55 -11.95 -14.95
C GLY A 108 -4.17 -13.10 -15.88
N ASP A 109 -2.88 -13.28 -16.12
CA ASP A 109 -2.35 -14.33 -17.01
C ASP A 109 -1.71 -15.52 -16.25
N GLY A 110 -1.78 -15.49 -14.91
CA GLY A 110 -1.17 -16.49 -14.04
C GLY A 110 0.35 -16.46 -14.01
N LYS A 111 1.01 -15.43 -14.54
CA LYS A 111 2.47 -15.27 -14.53
C LYS A 111 2.84 -14.06 -13.70
N THR A 112 3.74 -14.25 -12.74
CA THR A 112 4.23 -13.14 -11.91
C THR A 112 5.28 -12.31 -12.67
N PRO A 113 5.04 -11.01 -12.93
CA PRO A 113 6.04 -10.14 -13.54
C PRO A 113 7.26 -9.91 -12.62
N PRO A 114 8.38 -9.43 -13.17
CA PRO A 114 9.56 -9.10 -12.37
C PRO A 114 9.31 -7.84 -11.51
N ILE A 115 10.09 -7.65 -10.45
CA ILE A 115 9.88 -6.58 -9.48
C ILE A 115 9.93 -5.16 -10.10
N GLU A 116 10.70 -4.99 -11.17
CA GLU A 116 10.80 -3.75 -11.93
C GLU A 116 9.47 -3.34 -12.57
N HIS A 117 8.64 -4.31 -12.92
CA HIS A 117 7.30 -4.06 -13.45
C HIS A 117 6.40 -3.46 -12.37
N PHE A 118 6.36 -4.08 -11.17
CA PHE A 118 5.60 -3.55 -10.04
C PHE A 118 6.14 -2.20 -9.55
N ALA A 119 7.46 -1.97 -9.61
CA ALA A 119 8.03 -0.68 -9.25
C ALA A 119 7.54 0.44 -10.19
N LYS A 120 7.45 0.16 -11.50
CA LYS A 120 6.87 1.10 -12.47
C LYS A 120 5.38 1.30 -12.24
N GLY A 121 4.64 0.23 -11.99
CA GLY A 121 3.21 0.29 -11.70
C GLY A 121 2.89 1.10 -10.45
N LEU A 122 3.73 1.05 -9.40
CA LEU A 122 3.60 1.91 -8.22
C LEU A 122 3.71 3.40 -8.60
N GLY A 123 4.64 3.74 -9.50
CA GLY A 123 4.75 5.10 -10.03
C GLY A 123 3.48 5.54 -10.77
N THR A 124 2.93 4.68 -11.62
CA THR A 124 1.66 4.93 -12.33
C THR A 124 0.51 5.14 -11.36
N LEU A 125 0.39 4.28 -10.33
CA LEU A 125 -0.63 4.39 -9.30
C LEU A 125 -0.56 5.72 -8.55
N ILE A 126 0.65 6.16 -8.15
CA ILE A 126 0.84 7.43 -7.43
C ILE A 126 0.36 8.62 -8.28
N LEU A 127 0.70 8.65 -9.57
CA LEU A 127 0.30 9.74 -10.46
C LEU A 127 -1.20 9.73 -10.72
N ARG A 128 -1.79 8.54 -10.91
CA ARG A 128 -3.24 8.37 -11.07
C ARG A 128 -4.01 8.78 -9.80
N LEU A 129 -3.53 8.38 -8.63
CA LEU A 129 -4.10 8.80 -7.35
C LEU A 129 -4.05 10.32 -7.19
N ARG A 130 -2.93 10.95 -7.55
CA ARG A 130 -2.80 12.41 -7.54
C ARG A 130 -3.86 13.07 -8.41
N GLU A 131 -4.09 12.57 -9.62
CA GLU A 131 -5.10 13.11 -10.54
C GLU A 131 -6.50 13.03 -9.91
N LYS A 132 -6.89 11.85 -9.40
CA LYS A 132 -8.20 11.66 -8.76
C LYS A 132 -8.39 12.55 -7.53
N VAL A 133 -7.36 12.64 -6.69
CA VAL A 133 -7.37 13.47 -5.48
C VAL A 133 -7.44 14.97 -5.81
N CYS A 134 -6.73 15.43 -6.84
CA CYS A 134 -6.76 16.84 -7.25
C CYS A 134 -8.04 17.21 -8.02
N ALA A 135 -8.69 16.23 -8.66
CA ALA A 135 -9.99 16.42 -9.32
C ALA A 135 -11.10 16.73 -8.30
N ASN A 136 -10.99 16.18 -7.08
CA ASN A 136 -11.87 16.52 -5.97
C ASN A 136 -11.49 17.86 -5.34
N LYS A 137 -12.28 18.90 -5.62
CA LYS A 137 -12.04 20.27 -5.13
C LYS A 137 -12.14 20.39 -3.61
N ASP A 138 -12.88 19.51 -2.94
CA ASP A 138 -13.06 19.56 -1.49
C ASP A 138 -11.78 19.17 -0.74
N ASN A 139 -10.89 18.41 -1.39
CA ASN A 139 -9.58 18.08 -0.85
C ASN A 139 -8.68 19.32 -0.67
N LYS A 140 -8.91 20.39 -1.46
CA LYS A 140 -8.12 21.64 -1.43
C LYS A 140 -6.62 21.41 -1.57
N VAL A 141 -6.22 20.45 -2.41
CA VAL A 141 -4.83 20.10 -2.68
C VAL A 141 -4.51 20.31 -4.14
N THR A 142 -3.34 20.91 -4.42
CA THR A 142 -2.80 21.03 -5.77
C THR A 142 -1.86 19.86 -6.08
N SER A 143 -1.61 19.58 -7.36
CA SER A 143 -0.65 18.55 -7.77
C SER A 143 0.76 18.75 -7.20
N LYS A 144 1.14 20.00 -6.87
CA LYS A 144 2.45 20.34 -6.26
C LYS A 144 2.52 19.98 -4.78
N ASP A 145 1.39 20.11 -4.08
CA ASP A 145 1.28 19.86 -2.63
C ASP A 145 0.88 18.41 -2.32
N PHE A 146 0.44 17.66 -3.33
CA PHE A 146 0.11 16.25 -3.20
C PHE A 146 1.31 15.42 -2.75
N ARG A 147 1.10 14.62 -1.71
CA ARG A 147 2.08 13.69 -1.16
C ARG A 147 1.39 12.39 -0.77
N VAL A 148 2.16 11.31 -0.67
CA VAL A 148 1.72 9.99 -0.20
C VAL A 148 2.68 9.40 0.81
N TYR A 149 2.16 8.49 1.62
CA TYR A 149 2.93 7.57 2.45
C TYR A 149 2.93 6.17 1.84
N LEU A 150 4.10 5.54 1.80
CA LEU A 150 4.23 4.15 1.41
C LEU A 150 4.38 3.30 2.68
N VAL A 151 3.45 2.37 2.89
CA VAL A 151 3.54 1.37 3.97
C VAL A 151 3.77 0.02 3.32
N ALA A 152 4.96 -0.53 3.49
CA ALA A 152 5.40 -1.70 2.75
C ALA A 152 5.70 -2.87 3.67
N HIS A 153 5.14 -4.03 3.33
CA HIS A 153 5.32 -5.27 4.08
C HIS A 153 6.18 -6.26 3.29
N SER A 154 7.07 -7.00 3.95
CA SER A 154 7.82 -8.10 3.30
C SER A 154 8.50 -7.62 2.00
N MET A 155 8.47 -8.38 0.91
CA MET A 155 9.02 -7.95 -0.38
C MET A 155 8.42 -6.66 -0.96
N GLY A 156 7.26 -6.19 -0.48
CA GLY A 156 6.70 -4.90 -0.89
C GLY A 156 7.67 -3.75 -0.63
N GLY A 157 8.48 -3.85 0.44
CA GLY A 157 9.53 -2.87 0.71
C GLY A 157 10.66 -2.88 -0.34
N LEU A 158 10.90 -4.02 -1.01
CA LEU A 158 11.83 -4.10 -2.14
C LEU A 158 11.25 -3.41 -3.38
N ILE A 159 9.93 -3.50 -3.61
CA ILE A 159 9.23 -2.76 -4.68
C ILE A 159 9.38 -1.25 -4.44
N CYS A 160 9.06 -0.78 -3.23
CA CYS A 160 9.23 0.63 -2.86
C CYS A 160 10.69 1.08 -3.01
N ARG A 161 11.66 0.26 -2.58
CA ARG A 161 13.09 0.55 -2.74
C ARG A 161 13.49 0.65 -4.21
N ALA A 162 13.07 -0.30 -5.05
CA ALA A 162 13.35 -0.30 -6.48
C ALA A 162 12.76 0.96 -7.15
N PHE A 163 11.51 1.30 -6.86
CA PHE A 163 10.85 2.50 -7.37
C PHE A 163 11.56 3.81 -6.96
N LEU A 164 11.92 3.93 -5.67
CA LEU A 164 12.50 5.16 -5.12
C LEU A 164 13.96 5.37 -5.54
N GLN A 165 14.77 4.32 -5.58
CA GLN A 165 16.22 4.44 -5.77
C GLN A 165 16.67 4.24 -7.22
N ASN A 166 15.88 3.55 -8.05
CA ASN A 166 16.21 3.37 -9.47
C ASN A 166 15.45 4.36 -10.34
N THR A 167 16.15 5.34 -10.89
CA THR A 167 15.55 6.41 -11.70
C THR A 167 14.89 5.90 -12.98
N LYS A 168 15.21 4.69 -13.44
CA LYS A 168 14.60 4.03 -14.62
C LYS A 168 13.24 3.39 -14.33
N LEU A 169 12.86 3.24 -13.06
CA LEU A 169 11.65 2.53 -12.63
C LEU A 169 10.53 3.45 -12.17
N GLY A 170 10.62 4.75 -12.46
CA GLY A 170 9.57 5.72 -12.15
C GLY A 170 9.92 7.11 -12.64
N SER A 171 8.95 8.01 -12.72
CA SER A 171 9.21 9.42 -13.01
C SER A 171 9.77 10.14 -11.77
N ALA A 172 10.52 11.22 -11.99
CA ALA A 172 10.98 12.07 -10.88
C ALA A 172 9.80 12.68 -10.11
N GLU A 173 8.70 12.96 -10.82
CA GLU A 173 7.46 13.47 -10.29
C GLU A 173 6.77 12.48 -9.33
N ALA A 174 6.63 11.21 -9.74
CA ALA A 174 6.02 10.18 -8.88
C ALA A 174 6.86 9.96 -7.62
N ARG A 175 8.19 9.90 -7.74
CA ARG A 175 9.09 9.80 -6.58
C ARG A 175 8.99 11.03 -5.67
N GLY A 176 8.93 12.22 -6.25
CA GLY A 176 8.80 13.49 -5.50
C GLY A 176 7.48 13.63 -4.75
N ALA A 177 6.47 12.83 -5.08
CA ALA A 177 5.22 12.75 -4.34
C ALA A 177 5.30 11.88 -3.07
N VAL A 178 6.35 11.06 -2.89
CA VAL A 178 6.49 10.24 -1.68
C VAL A 178 7.10 11.07 -0.55
N ASP A 179 6.34 11.32 0.52
CA ASP A 179 6.85 12.04 1.69
C ASP A 179 7.56 11.11 2.68
N LYS A 180 7.00 9.91 2.91
CA LYS A 180 7.58 8.90 3.81
C LYS A 180 7.38 7.50 3.27
N VAL A 181 8.34 6.64 3.59
CA VAL A 181 8.24 5.19 3.42
C VAL A 181 8.48 4.52 4.76
N PHE A 182 7.60 3.60 5.12
CA PHE A 182 7.73 2.72 6.26
C PHE A 182 7.76 1.28 5.76
N THR A 183 8.78 0.53 6.12
CA THR A 183 8.92 -0.88 5.75
C THR A 183 8.98 -1.76 6.98
N TYR A 184 8.25 -2.87 7.01
CA TYR A 184 8.28 -3.84 8.09
C TYR A 184 8.36 -5.27 7.55
N ALA A 185 9.14 -6.11 8.23
CA ALA A 185 9.48 -7.47 7.80
C ALA A 185 10.10 -7.56 6.38
N THR A 186 10.60 -6.46 5.83
CA THR A 186 11.22 -6.45 4.49
C THR A 186 12.61 -7.07 4.51
N PRO A 187 12.89 -8.09 3.68
CA PRO A 187 14.20 -8.71 3.58
C PRO A 187 15.14 -7.87 2.71
N HIS A 188 15.52 -6.68 3.20
CA HIS A 188 16.35 -5.73 2.45
C HIS A 188 17.67 -6.32 1.96
N ASN A 189 18.22 -7.30 2.68
CA ASN A 189 19.46 -8.00 2.38
C ASN A 189 19.24 -9.43 1.84
N GLY A 190 18.03 -9.76 1.39
CA GLY A 190 17.65 -11.11 0.98
C GLY A 190 17.26 -12.02 2.14
N ILE A 191 16.92 -13.26 1.80
CA ILE A 191 16.51 -14.32 2.74
C ILE A 191 17.50 -15.47 2.60
N ASP A 192 18.06 -15.94 3.71
CA ASP A 192 18.82 -17.18 3.72
C ASP A 192 17.86 -18.37 3.81
N MET A 193 17.56 -18.96 2.65
CA MET A 193 16.64 -20.11 2.55
C MET A 193 17.16 -21.37 3.25
N ARG A 194 18.43 -21.42 3.69
CA ARG A 194 18.96 -22.56 4.47
C ARG A 194 18.48 -22.57 5.92
N ILE A 195 17.99 -21.44 6.42
CA ILE A 195 17.52 -21.26 7.81
C ILE A 195 15.99 -21.45 7.90
N VAL A 196 15.28 -21.38 6.77
CA VAL A 196 13.85 -21.68 6.67
C VAL A 196 13.70 -23.19 6.47
N ARG A 197 13.62 -23.93 7.57
CA ARG A 197 13.30 -25.37 7.59
C ARG A 197 11.83 -25.59 7.92
#